data_AF-A0A2X4U579-F1
#
_entry.id   AF-A0A2X4U579-F1
#
_cell.length_a   1.000
_cell.length_b   1.000
_cell.length_c   1.000
_cell.angle_alpha   90.00
_cell.angle_beta   90.00
_cell.angle_gamma   90.00
#
_symmetry.space_group_name_H-M   'P 1'
#
loop_
_entity.id
_entity.type
_entity.pdbx_description
1 polymer ?
#
loop_
_entity_poly.entity_id
_entity_poly.type
_entity_poly.pdbx_seq_one_letter_code
_entity_poly.pdbx_strand_id
1 'polypeptide(L)'
;MFKRLTRPLLLSALLFSCLNALAAPARLAIVIDDFGYRKSNEEQVLKLSPAISVAILPNAPLSREMAQKAYQHGNEILIHMPMAPISKQPLERDTLRPTMEIEEIRRIIAQAIHNVPHAKGMNNHMGSAMTSDLDAMRRVMKTLSHYQLYFLDSMTIGSSKATLAAEGTSVQVVKRKVFLDDDQSEAAVRRQFLLAVKMAQKNGSAIAIGHPHPSTVRVLQQMLPQLPANVKLVSVSALLPSAKTHVEPDTAQKPLFQLNGIQRCSTALSTQHGLAPMAYKTVRAALGDSPAALSLDAYIGYCQSAFAHSAQPTESSQSVGSQRAR
;
A
#
# COMPACT_ATOMS: atom_id res chain seq x y z
N MET A 1 -59.00 -31.19 30.87
CA MET A 1 -57.94 -31.73 29.99
C MET A 1 -57.54 -30.62 29.02
N PHE A 2 -56.24 -30.36 28.81
CA PHE A 2 -55.66 -29.34 27.91
C PHE A 2 -55.77 -27.85 28.27
N LYS A 3 -54.94 -27.36 29.21
CA LYS A 3 -54.33 -26.01 29.10
C LYS A 3 -52.96 -26.03 29.79
N ARG A 4 -51.97 -25.37 29.17
CA ARG A 4 -50.58 -25.10 29.62
C ARG A 4 -49.50 -26.03 29.04
N LEU A 5 -49.24 -25.93 27.73
CA LEU A 5 -47.94 -26.34 27.20
C LEU A 5 -47.54 -25.56 25.92
N THR A 6 -47.69 -24.23 25.90
CA THR A 6 -47.36 -23.43 24.70
C THR A 6 -46.43 -22.24 24.95
N ARG A 7 -46.02 -21.97 26.19
CA ARG A 7 -45.18 -20.80 26.53
C ARG A 7 -43.65 -20.98 26.46
N PRO A 8 -43.02 -22.16 26.64
CA PRO A 8 -41.55 -22.24 26.64
C PRO A 8 -40.94 -22.33 25.23
N LEU A 9 -41.71 -22.73 24.20
CA LEU A 9 -41.19 -22.82 22.82
C LEU A 9 -40.94 -21.43 22.19
N LEU A 10 -41.82 -20.46 22.46
CA LEU A 10 -41.75 -19.11 21.89
C LEU A 10 -40.54 -18.31 22.39
N LEU A 11 -40.11 -18.48 23.65
CA LEU A 11 -38.92 -17.82 24.18
C LEU A 11 -37.61 -18.36 23.55
N SER A 12 -37.54 -19.66 23.26
CA SER A 12 -36.33 -20.26 22.66
C SER A 12 -36.12 -19.84 21.20
N ALA A 13 -37.21 -19.65 20.44
CA ALA A 13 -37.17 -19.19 19.06
C ALA A 13 -36.78 -17.70 18.93
N LEU A 14 -37.20 -16.86 19.89
CA LEU A 14 -36.79 -15.45 19.97
C LEU A 14 -35.29 -15.29 20.33
N LEU A 15 -34.75 -16.14 21.20
CA LEU A 15 -33.32 -16.16 21.53
C LEU A 15 -32.44 -16.60 20.35
N PHE A 16 -32.86 -17.59 19.56
CA PHE A 16 -32.13 -18.02 18.37
C PHE A 16 -32.16 -17.00 17.22
N SER A 17 -33.25 -16.21 17.09
CA SER A 17 -33.37 -15.18 16.07
C SER A 17 -32.49 -13.95 16.36
N CYS A 18 -32.29 -13.60 17.65
CA CYS A 18 -31.40 -12.51 18.04
C CYS A 18 -29.89 -12.82 17.87
N LEU A 19 -29.47 -14.09 17.98
CA LEU A 19 -28.06 -14.46 17.85
C LEU A 19 -27.52 -14.31 16.41
N ASN A 20 -28.35 -14.51 15.39
CA ASN A 20 -27.94 -14.33 13.98
C ASN A 20 -27.84 -12.85 13.56
N ALA A 21 -28.51 -11.94 14.27
CA ALA A 21 -28.46 -10.51 13.98
C ALA A 21 -27.16 -9.82 14.45
N LEU A 22 -26.30 -10.53 15.20
CA LEU A 22 -25.02 -10.02 15.70
C LEU A 22 -23.79 -10.45 14.87
N ALA A 23 -23.97 -11.26 13.82
CA ALA A 23 -22.84 -11.66 12.98
C ALA A 23 -22.31 -10.45 12.20
N ALA A 24 -21.05 -10.08 12.44
CA ALA A 24 -20.39 -9.01 11.70
C ALA A 24 -20.45 -9.31 10.18
N PRO A 25 -20.69 -8.29 9.34
CA PRO A 25 -20.78 -8.50 7.90
C PRO A 25 -19.45 -9.06 7.37
N ALA A 26 -19.54 -10.02 6.45
CA ALA A 26 -18.39 -10.55 5.75
C ALA A 26 -17.69 -9.43 4.96
N ARG A 27 -16.36 -9.47 4.87
CA ARG A 27 -15.57 -8.36 4.33
C ARG A 27 -14.95 -8.75 3.00
N LEU A 28 -15.33 -8.05 1.94
CA LEU A 28 -14.75 -8.24 0.61
C LEU A 28 -13.80 -7.09 0.32
N ALA A 29 -12.55 -7.38 0.01
CA ALA A 29 -11.63 -6.41 -0.57
C ALA A 29 -11.44 -6.72 -2.06
N ILE A 30 -11.45 -5.66 -2.87
CA ILE A 30 -11.18 -5.74 -4.31
C ILE A 30 -9.97 -4.85 -4.59
N VAL A 31 -8.98 -5.41 -5.28
CA VAL A 31 -7.82 -4.69 -5.79
C VAL A 31 -7.87 -4.68 -7.31
N ILE A 32 -7.63 -3.52 -7.92
CA ILE A 32 -7.44 -3.42 -9.35
C ILE A 32 -5.98 -3.11 -9.65
N ASP A 33 -5.30 -4.08 -10.23
CA ASP A 33 -3.87 -4.06 -10.60
C ASP A 33 -3.63 -3.30 -11.92
N ASP A 34 -2.37 -3.18 -12.33
CA ASP A 34 -1.93 -2.59 -13.61
C ASP A 34 -2.34 -1.13 -13.87
N PHE A 35 -2.50 -0.33 -12.82
CA PHE A 35 -2.68 1.11 -13.00
C PHE A 35 -1.40 1.77 -13.53
N GLY A 36 -1.57 2.75 -14.41
CA GLY A 36 -0.52 3.63 -14.93
C GLY A 36 -0.42 3.69 -16.46
N TYR A 37 -1.29 2.97 -17.19
CA TYR A 37 -1.27 2.89 -18.66
C TYR A 37 -2.61 3.19 -19.33
N ARG A 38 -3.74 3.02 -18.63
CA ARG A 38 -5.09 3.04 -19.20
C ARG A 38 -5.98 4.08 -18.53
N LYS A 39 -5.57 5.36 -18.62
CA LYS A 39 -6.23 6.51 -17.96
C LYS A 39 -7.75 6.46 -17.95
N SER A 40 -8.38 6.24 -19.12
CA SER A 40 -9.85 6.22 -19.24
C SER A 40 -10.51 5.14 -18.38
N ASN A 41 -9.95 3.93 -18.34
CA ASN A 41 -10.53 2.83 -17.56
C ASN A 41 -10.17 2.97 -16.07
N GLU A 42 -8.95 3.38 -15.77
CA GLU A 42 -8.46 3.62 -14.41
C GLU A 42 -9.30 4.70 -13.71
N GLU A 43 -9.60 5.81 -14.39
CA GLU A 43 -10.49 6.85 -13.86
C GLU A 43 -11.93 6.38 -13.67
N GLN A 44 -12.40 5.41 -14.46
CA GLN A 44 -13.71 4.79 -14.21
C GLN A 44 -13.67 3.93 -12.94
N VAL A 45 -12.60 3.16 -12.71
CA VAL A 45 -12.42 2.37 -11.49
C VAL A 45 -12.42 3.26 -10.25
N LEU A 46 -11.71 4.40 -10.27
CA LEU A 46 -11.67 5.33 -9.13
C LEU A 46 -13.05 5.91 -8.78
N LYS A 47 -13.97 5.99 -9.74
CA LYS A 47 -15.34 6.46 -9.54
C LYS A 47 -16.28 5.40 -8.96
N LEU A 48 -15.91 4.12 -8.98
CA LEU A 48 -16.78 3.03 -8.53
C LEU A 48 -16.98 3.06 -7.00
N SER A 49 -15.90 3.14 -6.24
CA SER A 49 -15.94 3.22 -4.78
C SER A 49 -14.57 3.56 -4.20
N PRO A 50 -14.48 4.41 -3.15
CA PRO A 50 -13.22 4.63 -2.43
C PRO A 50 -12.74 3.37 -1.67
N ALA A 51 -13.61 2.37 -1.46
CA ALA A 51 -13.23 1.13 -0.78
C ALA A 51 -12.46 0.15 -1.70
N ILE A 52 -12.47 0.36 -3.02
CA ILE A 52 -11.61 -0.40 -3.94
C ILE A 52 -10.16 0.06 -3.73
N SER A 53 -9.25 -0.89 -3.58
CA SER A 53 -7.82 -0.61 -3.57
C SER A 53 -7.29 -0.66 -5.00
N VAL A 54 -6.27 0.14 -5.32
CA VAL A 54 -5.63 0.14 -6.65
C VAL A 54 -4.15 -0.16 -6.50
N ALA A 55 -3.60 -0.97 -7.40
CA ALA A 55 -2.17 -1.26 -7.43
C ALA A 55 -1.53 -0.66 -8.68
N ILE A 56 -0.51 0.17 -8.47
CA ILE A 56 0.06 1.04 -9.50
C ILE A 56 1.46 0.54 -9.86
N LEU A 57 1.70 0.29 -11.15
CA LEU A 57 3.01 -0.08 -11.66
C LEU A 57 3.96 1.12 -11.52
N PRO A 58 5.07 1.04 -10.78
CA PRO A 58 5.86 2.22 -10.37
C PRO A 58 6.58 2.94 -11.51
N ASN A 59 6.77 2.28 -12.64
CA ASN A 59 7.49 2.82 -13.80
C ASN A 59 6.57 3.12 -14.99
N ALA A 60 5.26 3.01 -14.81
CA ALA A 60 4.29 3.34 -15.85
C ALA A 60 4.23 4.86 -16.09
N PRO A 61 3.90 5.32 -17.31
CA PRO A 61 3.89 6.75 -17.65
C PRO A 61 2.98 7.60 -16.74
N LEU A 62 1.87 7.03 -16.26
CA LEU A 62 0.88 7.75 -15.45
C LEU A 62 0.94 7.40 -13.96
N SER A 63 1.99 6.72 -13.49
CA SER A 63 2.08 6.20 -12.11
C SER A 63 1.75 7.26 -11.05
N ARG A 64 2.46 8.39 -11.10
CA ARG A 64 2.32 9.45 -10.11
C ARG A 64 0.98 10.19 -10.26
N GLU A 65 0.51 10.41 -11.49
CA GLU A 65 -0.81 11.03 -11.74
C GLU A 65 -1.92 10.16 -11.15
N MET A 66 -1.90 8.87 -11.43
CA MET A 66 -2.92 7.92 -10.95
C MET A 66 -2.84 7.73 -9.43
N ALA A 67 -1.64 7.73 -8.84
CA ALA A 67 -1.49 7.67 -7.38
C ALA A 67 -2.12 8.90 -6.70
N GLN A 68 -1.88 10.10 -7.22
CA GLN A 68 -2.48 11.31 -6.68
C GLN A 68 -4.01 11.32 -6.82
N LYS A 69 -4.53 10.91 -7.98
CA LYS A 69 -5.98 10.79 -8.19
C LYS A 69 -6.62 9.76 -7.27
N ALA A 70 -6.03 8.57 -7.16
CA ALA A 70 -6.51 7.54 -6.24
C ALA A 70 -6.54 8.03 -4.80
N TYR A 71 -5.49 8.75 -4.36
CA TYR A 71 -5.43 9.34 -3.03
C TYR A 71 -6.53 10.38 -2.80
N GLN A 72 -6.76 11.27 -3.78
CA GLN A 72 -7.83 12.29 -3.72
C GLN A 72 -9.22 11.66 -3.68
N HIS A 73 -9.43 10.55 -4.37
CA HIS A 73 -10.67 9.78 -4.33
C HIS A 73 -10.82 8.94 -3.05
N GLY A 74 -9.80 8.86 -2.19
CA GLY A 74 -9.82 8.09 -0.95
C GLY A 74 -9.56 6.59 -1.13
N ASN A 75 -9.12 6.17 -2.31
CA ASN A 75 -8.73 4.78 -2.57
C ASN A 75 -7.44 4.42 -1.82
N GLU A 76 -7.36 3.18 -1.35
CA GLU A 76 -6.10 2.63 -0.87
C GLU A 76 -5.18 2.30 -2.04
N ILE A 77 -3.90 2.67 -1.92
CA ILE A 77 -2.91 2.53 -2.98
C ILE A 77 -1.91 1.45 -2.57
N LEU A 78 -1.62 0.54 -3.51
CA LEU A 78 -0.52 -0.41 -3.43
C LEU A 78 0.48 -0.12 -4.54
N ILE A 79 1.74 -0.45 -4.29
CA ILE A 79 2.75 -0.56 -5.34
C ILE A 79 2.55 -1.91 -6.03
N HIS A 80 2.28 -1.90 -7.33
CA HIS A 80 2.27 -3.11 -8.14
C HIS A 80 3.67 -3.39 -8.65
N MET A 81 4.44 -4.16 -7.89
CA MET A 81 5.88 -4.29 -8.10
C MET A 81 6.18 -5.35 -9.17
N PRO A 82 6.85 -5.00 -10.28
CA PRO A 82 7.31 -5.97 -11.27
C PRO A 82 8.24 -7.01 -10.66
N MET A 83 7.89 -8.27 -10.83
CA MET A 83 8.66 -9.40 -10.31
C MET A 83 8.81 -10.48 -11.39
N ALA A 84 9.99 -11.11 -11.43
CA ALA A 84 10.31 -12.08 -12.47
C ALA A 84 9.34 -13.28 -12.47
N PRO A 85 8.71 -13.60 -13.60
CA PRO A 85 7.98 -14.83 -13.81
C PRO A 85 8.90 -16.00 -14.19
N ILE A 86 8.38 -17.22 -14.12
CA ILE A 86 9.03 -18.42 -14.68
C ILE A 86 8.98 -18.39 -16.23
N SER A 87 7.92 -17.82 -16.80
CA SER A 87 7.77 -17.67 -18.25
C SER A 87 8.77 -16.66 -18.82
N LYS A 88 9.07 -16.75 -20.12
CA LYS A 88 10.01 -15.86 -20.82
C LYS A 88 9.32 -14.66 -21.46
N GLN A 89 8.43 -14.00 -20.72
CA GLN A 89 7.74 -12.81 -21.21
C GLN A 89 8.59 -11.54 -21.03
N PRO A 90 8.33 -10.48 -21.82
CA PRO A 90 8.97 -9.18 -21.62
C PRO A 90 8.76 -8.71 -20.18
N LEU A 91 9.81 -8.11 -19.60
CA LEU A 91 9.80 -7.61 -18.23
C LEU A 91 9.73 -6.09 -18.22
N GLU A 92 9.00 -5.54 -17.27
CA GLU A 92 9.00 -4.11 -16.99
C GLU A 92 10.37 -3.66 -16.47
N ARG A 93 10.64 -2.35 -16.60
CA ARG A 93 11.83 -1.75 -16.00
C ARG A 93 11.82 -1.97 -14.47
N ASP A 94 13.01 -2.21 -13.91
CA ASP A 94 13.22 -2.48 -12.48
C ASP A 94 12.44 -3.70 -11.95
N THR A 95 12.26 -4.73 -12.79
CA THR A 95 11.71 -6.02 -12.36
C THR A 95 12.64 -6.71 -11.36
N LEU A 96 12.11 -7.02 -10.17
CA LEU A 96 12.84 -7.78 -9.15
C LEU A 96 13.07 -9.22 -9.63
N ARG A 97 14.31 -9.68 -9.51
CA ARG A 97 14.74 -11.03 -9.92
C ARG A 97 15.34 -11.78 -8.75
N PRO A 98 15.18 -13.12 -8.66
CA PRO A 98 15.78 -13.91 -7.59
C PRO A 98 17.29 -13.71 -7.43
N THR A 99 18.00 -13.52 -8.53
CA THR A 99 19.46 -13.33 -8.57
C THR A 99 19.95 -11.98 -8.08
N MET A 100 19.05 -11.04 -7.76
CA MET A 100 19.45 -9.73 -7.27
C MET A 100 19.92 -9.78 -5.82
N GLU A 101 21.03 -9.10 -5.57
CA GLU A 101 21.50 -8.77 -4.24
C GLU A 101 20.56 -7.78 -3.53
N ILE A 102 20.62 -7.78 -2.20
CA ILE A 102 19.70 -6.98 -1.38
C ILE A 102 19.79 -5.47 -1.67
N GLU A 103 20.96 -4.97 -2.04
CA GLU A 103 21.16 -3.55 -2.31
C GLU A 103 20.42 -3.08 -3.57
N GLU A 104 20.37 -3.93 -4.60
CA GLU A 104 19.62 -3.62 -5.82
C GLU A 104 18.11 -3.71 -5.56
N ILE A 105 17.66 -4.71 -4.81
CA ILE A 105 16.26 -4.81 -4.35
C ILE A 105 15.88 -3.54 -3.56
N ARG A 106 16.74 -3.09 -2.65
CA ARG A 106 16.53 -1.87 -1.85
C ARG A 106 16.44 -0.62 -2.70
N ARG A 107 17.36 -0.44 -3.66
CA ARG A 107 17.34 0.68 -4.61
C ARG A 107 16.03 0.71 -5.40
N ILE A 108 15.63 -0.43 -5.95
CA ILE A 108 14.41 -0.56 -6.76
C ILE A 108 13.15 -0.26 -5.92
N ILE A 109 13.03 -0.85 -4.72
CA ILE A 109 11.86 -0.63 -3.86
C ILE A 109 11.78 0.83 -3.40
N ALA A 110 12.90 1.45 -3.04
CA ALA A 110 12.91 2.87 -2.67
C ALA A 110 12.44 3.77 -3.83
N GLN A 111 12.87 3.47 -5.06
CA GLN A 111 12.40 4.18 -6.25
C GLN A 111 10.91 3.96 -6.50
N ALA A 112 10.42 2.73 -6.33
CA ALA A 112 9.00 2.41 -6.51
C ALA A 112 8.11 3.18 -5.52
N ILE A 113 8.53 3.27 -4.25
CA ILE A 113 7.85 4.07 -3.21
C ILE A 113 7.84 5.56 -3.57
N HIS A 114 8.93 6.08 -4.11
CA HIS A 114 9.00 7.48 -4.56
C HIS A 114 8.03 7.76 -5.73
N ASN A 115 7.91 6.82 -6.66
CA ASN A 115 7.07 6.96 -7.85
C ASN A 115 5.58 6.78 -7.56
N VAL A 116 5.23 6.00 -6.54
CA VAL A 116 3.85 5.71 -6.12
C VAL A 116 3.63 6.26 -4.71
N PRO A 117 3.44 7.59 -4.56
CA PRO A 117 3.21 8.19 -3.27
C PRO A 117 1.92 7.68 -2.62
N HIS A 118 1.84 7.77 -1.29
CA HIS A 118 0.68 7.35 -0.47
C HIS A 118 0.40 5.85 -0.42
N ALA A 119 1.27 5.01 -1.00
CA ALA A 119 1.13 3.57 -0.92
C ALA A 119 1.11 3.07 0.53
N LYS A 120 0.18 2.15 0.83
CA LYS A 120 0.06 1.46 2.13
C LYS A 120 0.53 0.02 2.09
N GLY A 121 0.67 -0.55 0.89
CA GLY A 121 1.18 -1.89 0.69
C GLY A 121 1.87 -2.06 -0.66
N MET A 122 2.35 -3.26 -0.91
CA MET A 122 2.92 -3.70 -2.18
C MET A 122 2.34 -5.05 -2.55
N ASN A 123 2.03 -5.28 -3.82
CA ASN A 123 1.77 -6.60 -4.37
C ASN A 123 2.71 -6.90 -5.54
N ASN A 124 2.76 -8.16 -5.96
CA ASN A 124 3.56 -8.57 -7.11
C ASN A 124 2.77 -8.48 -8.42
N HIS A 125 3.35 -7.82 -9.42
CA HIS A 125 3.02 -8.00 -10.83
C HIS A 125 3.79 -9.21 -11.35
N MET A 126 3.08 -10.18 -11.93
CA MET A 126 3.66 -11.48 -12.31
C MET A 126 4.38 -12.15 -11.12
N GLY A 127 5.68 -12.43 -11.21
CA GLY A 127 6.47 -12.82 -10.05
C GLY A 127 6.51 -14.30 -9.70
N SER A 128 6.07 -15.22 -10.56
CA SER A 128 6.10 -16.65 -10.23
C SER A 128 7.49 -17.21 -9.92
N ALA A 129 8.56 -16.69 -10.54
CA ALA A 129 9.94 -17.09 -10.19
C ALA A 129 10.40 -16.37 -8.91
N MET A 130 10.11 -15.07 -8.78
CA MET A 130 10.48 -14.29 -7.60
C MET A 130 9.82 -14.82 -6.32
N THR A 131 8.49 -14.97 -6.34
CA THR A 131 7.69 -15.33 -5.17
C THR A 131 7.89 -16.78 -4.74
N SER A 132 8.33 -17.68 -5.63
CA SER A 132 8.64 -19.08 -5.27
C SER A 132 10.05 -19.26 -4.68
N ASP A 133 10.92 -18.26 -4.78
CA ASP A 133 12.25 -18.25 -4.18
C ASP A 133 12.21 -17.64 -2.77
N LEU A 134 12.52 -18.45 -1.76
CA LEU A 134 12.45 -18.03 -0.36
C LEU A 134 13.49 -16.98 -0.01
N ASP A 135 14.74 -17.15 -0.47
CA ASP A 135 15.83 -16.26 -0.08
C ASP A 135 15.72 -14.91 -0.78
N ALA A 136 15.26 -14.89 -2.03
CA ALA A 136 14.90 -13.68 -2.74
C ALA A 136 13.77 -12.92 -2.04
N MET A 137 12.68 -13.62 -1.68
CA MET A 137 11.58 -12.99 -0.96
C MET A 137 12.00 -12.51 0.44
N ARG A 138 12.92 -13.18 1.13
CA ARG A 138 13.46 -12.69 2.42
C ARG A 138 14.18 -11.35 2.25
N ARG A 139 14.94 -11.16 1.17
CA ARG A 139 15.57 -9.87 0.85
C ARG A 139 14.51 -8.78 0.60
N VAL A 140 13.41 -9.12 -0.09
CA VAL A 140 12.27 -8.21 -0.29
C VAL A 140 11.60 -7.85 1.04
N MET A 141 11.23 -8.82 1.87
CA MET A 141 10.54 -8.57 3.15
C MET A 141 11.44 -7.81 4.13
N LYS A 142 12.74 -8.13 4.18
CA LYS A 142 13.72 -7.36 4.96
C LYS A 142 13.74 -5.90 4.52
N THR A 143 13.77 -5.65 3.21
CA THR A 143 13.72 -4.28 2.67
C THR A 143 12.39 -3.59 3.03
N LEU A 144 11.25 -4.24 2.82
CA LEU A 144 9.92 -3.67 3.10
C LEU A 144 9.69 -3.38 4.58
N SER A 145 10.35 -4.10 5.49
CA SER A 145 10.22 -3.88 6.94
C SER A 145 10.59 -2.46 7.40
N HIS A 146 11.37 -1.74 6.58
CA HIS A 146 11.75 -0.35 6.82
C HIS A 146 10.68 0.69 6.40
N TYR A 147 9.62 0.28 5.69
CA TYR A 147 8.68 1.20 5.02
C TYR A 147 7.24 1.13 5.53
N GLN A 148 6.94 0.38 6.59
CA GLN A 148 5.57 0.22 7.13
C GLN A 148 4.53 -0.20 6.07
N LEU A 149 4.96 -0.91 5.03
CA LEU A 149 4.11 -1.47 3.99
C LEU A 149 3.76 -2.92 4.32
N TYR A 150 2.51 -3.31 4.11
CA TYR A 150 2.14 -4.73 4.05
C TYR A 150 2.43 -5.30 2.65
N PHE A 151 2.51 -6.62 2.55
CA PHE A 151 2.63 -7.31 1.27
C PHE A 151 1.34 -8.08 0.95
N LEU A 152 0.77 -7.84 -0.22
CA LEU A 152 -0.31 -8.65 -0.78
C LEU A 152 0.29 -9.61 -1.81
N ASP A 153 0.28 -10.89 -1.50
CA ASP A 153 0.65 -11.93 -2.44
C ASP A 153 -0.48 -12.13 -3.46
N SER A 154 -0.20 -11.78 -4.72
CA SER A 154 -1.13 -11.96 -5.84
C SER A 154 -1.31 -13.44 -6.20
N MET A 155 -0.58 -14.36 -5.58
CA MET A 155 -0.70 -15.81 -5.75
C MET A 155 -0.59 -16.23 -7.22
N THR A 156 0.40 -15.69 -7.94
CA THR A 156 0.68 -16.06 -9.35
C THR A 156 1.30 -17.45 -9.48
N ILE A 157 1.74 -18.03 -8.35
CA ILE A 157 2.12 -19.43 -8.23
C ILE A 157 1.69 -20.00 -6.88
N GLY A 158 1.22 -21.25 -6.86
CA GLY A 158 0.78 -21.92 -5.63
C GLY A 158 1.89 -22.18 -4.61
N SER A 159 3.15 -22.23 -5.07
CA SER A 159 4.34 -22.47 -4.24
C SER A 159 4.95 -21.19 -3.64
N SER A 160 4.26 -20.05 -3.73
CA SER A 160 4.74 -18.77 -3.20
C SER A 160 5.21 -18.88 -1.75
N LYS A 161 6.35 -18.26 -1.47
CA LYS A 161 7.06 -18.21 -0.19
C LYS A 161 6.85 -16.88 0.53
N ALA A 162 6.03 -15.97 0.02
CA ALA A 162 5.87 -14.62 0.56
C ALA A 162 5.58 -14.59 2.07
N THR A 163 4.65 -15.43 2.55
CA THR A 163 4.35 -15.52 3.99
C THR A 163 5.52 -16.03 4.82
N LEU A 164 6.18 -17.11 4.38
CA LEU A 164 7.33 -17.69 5.07
C LEU A 164 8.51 -16.72 5.09
N ALA A 165 8.70 -15.97 4.00
CA ALA A 165 9.76 -14.98 3.88
C ALA A 165 9.58 -13.76 4.81
N ALA A 166 8.35 -13.48 5.25
CA ALA A 166 8.05 -12.38 6.14
C ALA A 166 8.25 -12.71 7.63
N GLU A 167 8.46 -13.99 7.97
CA GLU A 167 8.75 -14.41 9.34
C GLU A 167 9.99 -13.68 9.89
N GLY A 168 9.88 -13.19 11.13
CA GLY A 168 10.93 -12.39 11.75
C GLY A 168 10.99 -10.92 11.27
N THR A 169 10.05 -10.48 10.43
CA THR A 169 9.92 -9.07 10.03
C THR A 169 8.59 -8.47 10.52
N SER A 170 8.45 -7.15 10.43
CA SER A 170 7.20 -6.43 10.69
C SER A 170 6.20 -6.49 9.52
N VAL A 171 6.58 -7.09 8.38
CA VAL A 171 5.77 -7.07 7.16
C VAL A 171 4.62 -8.05 7.29
N GLN A 172 3.39 -7.53 7.32
CA GLN A 172 2.20 -8.36 7.30
C GLN A 172 1.94 -8.86 5.87
N VAL A 173 1.59 -10.13 5.72
CA VAL A 173 1.29 -10.74 4.42
C VAL A 173 -0.17 -11.17 4.35
N VAL A 174 -0.87 -10.71 3.32
CA VAL A 174 -2.20 -11.18 2.94
C VAL A 174 -2.17 -11.80 1.55
N LYS A 175 -3.17 -12.63 1.23
CA LYS A 175 -3.19 -13.41 -0.02
C LYS A 175 -4.49 -13.19 -0.77
N ARG A 176 -4.37 -13.05 -2.09
CA ARG A 176 -5.52 -13.14 -2.99
C ARG A 176 -6.24 -14.48 -2.81
N LYS A 177 -7.58 -14.45 -2.89
CA LYS A 177 -8.45 -15.65 -2.95
C LYS A 177 -9.09 -15.86 -4.31
N VAL A 178 -9.42 -14.79 -5.02
CA VAL A 178 -10.07 -14.87 -6.35
C VAL A 178 -9.36 -13.95 -7.32
N PHE A 179 -9.12 -14.44 -8.55
CA PHE A 179 -8.75 -13.59 -9.68
C PHE A 179 -10.00 -13.34 -10.50
N LEU A 180 -10.32 -12.08 -10.76
CA LEU A 180 -11.59 -11.69 -11.35
C LEU A 180 -11.63 -11.94 -12.86
N ASP A 181 -10.53 -11.69 -13.56
CA ASP A 181 -10.55 -11.48 -15.01
C ASP A 181 -9.43 -12.21 -15.77
N ASP A 182 -9.11 -13.43 -15.32
CA ASP A 182 -8.27 -14.37 -16.08
C ASP A 182 -8.86 -14.62 -17.49
N ASP A 183 -10.19 -14.77 -17.52
CA ASP A 183 -11.01 -14.68 -18.72
C ASP A 183 -11.71 -13.31 -18.71
N GLN A 184 -11.43 -12.50 -19.73
CA GLN A 184 -11.90 -11.12 -19.83
C GLN A 184 -13.34 -11.00 -20.33
N SER A 185 -14.10 -12.09 -20.50
CA SER A 185 -15.53 -12.00 -20.80
C SER A 185 -16.32 -11.55 -19.58
N GLU A 186 -17.33 -10.69 -19.76
CA GLU A 186 -18.17 -10.21 -18.65
C GLU A 186 -18.85 -11.36 -17.89
N ALA A 187 -19.21 -12.43 -18.58
CA ALA A 187 -19.79 -13.62 -17.97
C ALA A 187 -18.79 -14.31 -17.03
N ALA A 188 -17.52 -14.46 -17.42
CA ALA A 188 -16.49 -15.03 -16.56
C ALA A 188 -16.18 -14.13 -15.37
N VAL A 189 -16.01 -12.83 -15.58
CA VAL A 189 -15.76 -11.87 -14.51
C VAL A 189 -16.91 -11.87 -13.49
N ARG A 190 -18.16 -11.90 -13.96
CA ARG A 190 -19.34 -12.00 -13.10
C ARG A 190 -19.32 -13.28 -12.25
N ARG A 191 -18.96 -14.43 -12.83
CA ARG A 191 -18.83 -15.70 -12.07
C ARG A 191 -17.76 -15.57 -10.98
N GLN A 192 -16.61 -14.98 -11.29
CA GLN A 192 -15.52 -14.79 -10.33
C GLN A 192 -15.91 -13.79 -9.23
N PHE A 193 -16.61 -12.71 -9.56
CA PHE A 193 -17.14 -11.78 -8.55
C PHE A 193 -18.09 -12.51 -7.57
N LEU A 194 -19.04 -13.29 -8.07
CA LEU A 194 -19.94 -14.08 -7.23
C LEU A 194 -19.19 -15.10 -6.36
N LEU A 195 -18.13 -15.71 -6.91
CA LEU A 195 -17.25 -16.58 -6.15
C LEU A 195 -16.55 -15.81 -5.01
N ALA A 196 -16.04 -14.61 -5.27
CA ALA A 196 -15.40 -13.78 -4.24
C ALA A 196 -16.37 -13.41 -3.11
N VAL A 197 -17.60 -13.04 -3.45
CA VAL A 197 -18.69 -12.79 -2.47
C VAL A 197 -18.95 -14.05 -1.64
N LYS A 198 -19.11 -15.22 -2.28
CA LYS A 198 -19.34 -16.49 -1.58
C LYS A 198 -18.17 -16.87 -0.67
N MET A 199 -16.93 -16.64 -1.10
CA MET A 199 -15.74 -16.89 -0.29
C MET A 199 -15.67 -15.94 0.91
N ALA A 200 -16.03 -14.67 0.73
CA ALA A 200 -16.09 -13.71 1.83
C ALA A 200 -17.13 -14.15 2.87
N GLN A 201 -18.35 -14.52 2.44
CA GLN A 201 -19.39 -15.01 3.33
C GLN A 201 -18.98 -16.28 4.07
N LYS A 202 -18.31 -17.22 3.39
CA LYS A 202 -17.86 -18.48 3.99
C LYS A 202 -16.73 -18.29 5.00
N ASN A 203 -15.76 -17.44 4.69
CA ASN A 203 -14.51 -17.34 5.44
C ASN A 203 -14.45 -16.10 6.35
N GLY A 204 -15.52 -15.31 6.40
CA GLY A 204 -15.55 -13.98 7.03
C GLY A 204 -14.89 -12.88 6.18
N SER A 205 -13.92 -13.23 5.32
CA SER A 205 -13.33 -12.28 4.37
C SER A 205 -12.78 -12.93 3.09
N ALA A 206 -12.63 -12.13 2.03
CA ALA A 206 -11.91 -12.51 0.82
C ALA A 206 -11.26 -11.30 0.15
N ILE A 207 -10.13 -11.54 -0.52
CA ILE A 207 -9.48 -10.57 -1.40
C ILE A 207 -9.63 -11.06 -2.84
N ALA A 208 -10.21 -10.23 -3.69
CA ALA A 208 -10.26 -10.44 -5.13
C ALA A 208 -9.34 -9.43 -5.84
N ILE A 209 -8.64 -9.87 -6.87
CA ILE A 209 -7.81 -9.01 -7.72
C ILE A 209 -8.33 -9.10 -9.15
N GLY A 210 -8.41 -7.97 -9.85
CA GLY A 210 -8.58 -7.89 -11.29
C GLY A 210 -7.79 -6.72 -11.86
N HIS A 211 -8.11 -6.32 -13.09
CA HIS A 211 -7.42 -5.28 -13.85
C HIS A 211 -8.44 -4.30 -14.45
N PRO A 212 -8.01 -3.11 -14.92
CA PRO A 212 -8.89 -2.11 -15.50
C PRO A 212 -9.29 -2.48 -16.95
N HIS A 213 -9.71 -3.72 -17.17
CA HIS A 213 -10.30 -4.15 -18.43
C HIS A 213 -11.74 -3.61 -18.55
N PRO A 214 -12.21 -3.26 -19.75
CA PRO A 214 -13.58 -2.76 -19.94
C PRO A 214 -14.65 -3.69 -19.38
N SER A 215 -14.48 -5.01 -19.51
CA SER A 215 -15.39 -6.01 -18.94
C SER A 215 -15.39 -6.00 -17.42
N THR A 216 -14.21 -5.94 -16.79
CA THR A 216 -14.06 -5.83 -15.33
C THR A 216 -14.75 -4.59 -14.79
N VAL A 217 -14.51 -3.43 -15.40
CA VAL A 217 -15.14 -2.16 -15.01
C VAL A 217 -16.67 -2.26 -15.11
N ARG A 218 -17.21 -2.75 -16.23
CA ARG A 218 -18.67 -2.90 -16.43
C ARG A 218 -19.30 -3.83 -15.41
N VAL A 219 -18.68 -4.99 -15.15
CA VAL A 219 -19.19 -5.95 -14.16
C VAL A 219 -19.16 -5.34 -12.75
N LEU A 220 -18.08 -4.68 -12.35
CA LEU A 220 -18.02 -4.04 -11.04
C LEU A 220 -19.05 -2.91 -10.90
N GLN A 221 -19.25 -2.09 -11.93
CA GLN A 221 -20.28 -1.05 -11.94
C GLN A 221 -21.70 -1.63 -11.74
N GLN A 222 -21.99 -2.79 -12.32
CA GLN A 222 -23.28 -3.46 -12.18
C GLN A 222 -23.45 -4.16 -10.84
N MET A 223 -22.39 -4.80 -10.33
CA MET A 223 -22.49 -5.74 -9.22
C MET A 223 -22.23 -5.12 -7.85
N LEU A 224 -21.41 -4.06 -7.75
CA LEU A 224 -21.13 -3.41 -6.47
C LEU A 224 -22.39 -2.85 -5.78
N PRO A 225 -23.34 -2.20 -6.50
CA PRO A 225 -24.60 -1.77 -5.89
C PRO A 225 -25.50 -2.94 -5.46
N GLN A 226 -25.24 -4.16 -5.94
CA GLN A 226 -26.01 -5.36 -5.68
C GLN A 226 -25.34 -6.27 -4.63
N LEU A 227 -24.30 -5.78 -3.93
CA LEU A 227 -23.68 -6.55 -2.86
C LEU A 227 -24.72 -6.94 -1.80
N PRO A 228 -24.72 -8.21 -1.33
CA PRO A 228 -25.60 -8.64 -0.25
C PRO A 228 -25.42 -7.76 1.00
N ALA A 229 -26.50 -7.48 1.73
CA ALA A 229 -26.44 -6.63 2.93
C ALA A 229 -25.50 -7.16 4.03
N ASN A 230 -25.21 -8.47 4.03
CA ASN A 230 -24.26 -9.11 4.93
C ASN A 230 -22.81 -9.12 4.41
N VAL A 231 -22.50 -8.40 3.33
CA VAL A 231 -21.15 -8.27 2.75
C VAL A 231 -20.80 -6.78 2.64
N LYS A 232 -19.70 -6.40 3.27
CA LYS A 232 -19.16 -5.04 3.24
C LYS A 232 -17.91 -4.98 2.36
N LEU A 233 -17.90 -4.07 1.39
CA LEU A 233 -16.70 -3.72 0.64
C LEU A 233 -15.74 -2.93 1.54
N VAL A 234 -14.47 -3.32 1.59
CA VAL A 234 -13.43 -2.69 2.42
C VAL A 234 -12.10 -2.61 1.66
N SER A 235 -11.18 -1.76 2.11
CA SER A 235 -9.80 -1.75 1.65
C SER A 235 -9.06 -3.03 2.08
N VAL A 236 -7.91 -3.31 1.46
CA VAL A 236 -7.10 -4.49 1.81
C VAL A 236 -6.54 -4.38 3.23
N SER A 237 -6.06 -3.21 3.64
CA SER A 237 -5.53 -2.98 4.99
C SER A 237 -6.54 -3.29 6.09
N ALA A 238 -7.84 -3.14 5.80
CA ALA A 238 -8.91 -3.46 6.75
C ALA A 238 -9.03 -4.97 7.04
N LEU A 239 -8.39 -5.82 6.22
CA LEU A 239 -8.30 -7.26 6.37
C LEU A 239 -6.97 -7.74 6.98
N LEU A 240 -6.05 -6.82 7.26
CA LEU A 240 -4.83 -7.18 7.97
C LEU A 240 -5.19 -7.71 9.37
N PRO A 241 -4.51 -8.76 9.85
CA PRO A 241 -4.61 -9.17 11.23
C PRO A 241 -4.40 -7.96 12.14
N SER A 242 -5.29 -7.76 13.12
CA SER A 242 -4.99 -6.78 14.17
C SER A 242 -3.66 -7.21 14.79
N ALA A 243 -2.69 -6.29 14.81
CA ALA A 243 -1.43 -6.55 15.48
C ALA A 243 -1.76 -7.02 16.89
N LYS A 244 -1.42 -8.27 17.23
CA LYS A 244 -1.36 -8.64 18.63
C LYS A 244 -0.37 -7.64 19.22
N THR A 245 -0.85 -6.78 20.09
CA THR A 245 0.02 -5.98 20.95
C THR A 245 0.92 -6.99 21.64
N HIS A 246 2.16 -7.11 21.15
CA HIS A 246 3.22 -7.64 21.98
C HIS A 246 3.35 -6.64 23.11
N VAL A 247 2.71 -6.97 24.24
CA VAL A 247 3.09 -6.41 25.53
C VAL A 247 4.50 -6.97 25.75
N GLU A 248 5.51 -6.20 25.37
CA GLU A 248 6.86 -6.49 25.84
C GLU A 248 6.82 -6.51 27.38
N PRO A 249 7.46 -7.48 28.04
CA PRO A 249 7.67 -7.40 29.46
C PRO A 249 8.48 -6.13 29.74
N ASP A 250 7.94 -5.31 30.64
CA ASP A 250 8.50 -4.05 31.12
C ASP A 250 9.98 -4.22 31.46
N THR A 251 10.83 -3.89 30.49
CA THR A 251 12.27 -3.74 30.69
C THR A 251 12.54 -2.25 30.60
N ALA A 252 12.51 -1.63 31.79
CA ALA A 252 13.02 -0.32 32.13
C ALA A 252 13.43 0.53 30.91
N GLN A 253 12.45 1.28 30.37
CA GLN A 253 12.69 2.30 29.37
C GLN A 253 13.69 3.32 29.93
N LYS A 254 14.92 3.27 29.43
CA LYS A 254 15.87 4.39 29.53
C LYS A 254 15.26 5.52 28.69
N PRO A 255 15.15 6.76 29.20
CA PRO A 255 14.36 7.78 28.54
C PRO A 255 14.91 8.08 27.14
N LEU A 256 14.11 7.76 26.12
CA LEU A 256 14.28 8.27 24.78
C LEU A 256 14.11 9.79 24.84
N PHE A 257 15.11 10.53 24.39
CA PHE A 257 15.02 11.97 24.18
C PHE A 257 13.84 12.27 23.25
N GLN A 258 12.76 12.83 23.82
CA GLN A 258 11.67 13.42 23.05
C GLN A 258 12.15 14.74 22.46
N LEU A 259 12.45 14.74 21.16
CA LEU A 259 12.50 16.00 20.40
C LEU A 259 11.06 16.43 20.13
N ASN A 260 10.51 17.18 21.10
CA ASN A 260 9.26 17.88 20.91
C ASN A 260 9.44 19.04 19.93
N GLY A 261 8.56 19.08 18.94
CA GLY A 261 8.20 20.32 18.27
C GLY A 261 8.94 20.60 16.98
N ILE A 262 8.14 21.01 16.00
CA ILE A 262 8.51 21.64 14.74
C ILE A 262 9.50 22.79 15.02
N GLN A 263 10.79 22.51 15.07
CA GLN A 263 11.81 23.54 14.88
C GLN A 263 12.06 23.64 13.38
N ARG A 264 11.43 24.64 12.76
CA ARG A 264 11.84 25.17 11.46
C ARG A 264 13.36 25.38 11.50
N CYS A 265 14.09 24.95 10.46
CA CYS A 265 15.54 25.19 10.39
C CYS A 265 15.76 26.70 10.62
N SER A 266 16.42 27.06 11.72
CA SER A 266 16.73 28.44 12.01
C SER A 266 17.70 28.94 10.96
N THR A 267 17.41 30.10 10.38
CA THR A 267 18.26 30.85 9.45
C THR A 267 19.66 31.19 10.02
N ALA A 268 19.92 30.90 11.29
CA ALA A 268 21.21 31.12 11.95
C ALA A 268 22.32 30.15 11.55
N LEU A 269 22.07 29.16 10.68
CA LEU A 269 23.14 28.34 10.07
C LEU A 269 23.60 28.85 8.70
N SER A 270 23.47 30.16 8.46
CA SER A 270 24.12 30.81 7.34
C SER A 270 25.22 31.74 7.85
N THR A 271 26.44 31.39 7.45
CA THR A 271 27.56 32.31 7.14
C THR A 271 28.10 33.16 8.30
N GLN A 272 29.03 32.60 9.07
CA GLN A 272 30.37 33.15 9.30
C GLN A 272 31.20 32.17 10.18
N HIS A 273 32.41 31.85 9.72
CA HIS A 273 33.37 30.87 10.26
C HIS A 273 33.05 29.38 10.02
N GLY A 274 33.86 28.76 9.16
CA GLY A 274 33.82 27.35 8.75
C GLY A 274 34.17 26.34 9.86
N LEU A 275 33.41 26.35 10.96
CA LEU A 275 33.54 25.41 12.08
C LEU A 275 32.60 24.19 11.98
N ALA A 276 31.66 24.17 11.03
CA ALA A 276 30.67 23.09 10.89
C ALA A 276 31.23 21.71 10.44
N PRO A 277 32.25 21.61 9.55
CA PRO A 277 32.71 20.28 9.09
C PRO A 277 33.45 19.48 10.18
N MET A 278 34.13 20.16 11.11
CA MET A 278 34.95 19.53 12.13
C MET A 278 34.11 19.00 13.30
N ALA A 279 33.07 19.73 13.73
CA ALA A 279 32.17 19.25 14.77
C ALA A 279 31.38 18.00 14.33
N TYR A 280 30.98 17.92 13.06
CA TYR A 280 30.24 16.78 12.49
C TYR A 280 31.08 15.48 12.43
N LYS A 281 32.34 15.58 11.97
CA LYS A 281 33.24 14.41 11.94
C LYS A 281 33.49 13.83 13.34
N THR A 282 33.61 14.69 14.35
CA THR A 282 33.84 14.27 15.74
C THR A 282 32.60 13.61 16.35
N VAL A 283 31.40 14.12 16.09
CA VAL A 283 30.15 13.51 16.58
C VAL A 283 29.88 12.15 15.92
N ARG A 284 30.15 12.01 14.61
CA ARG A 284 30.04 10.72 13.89
C ARG A 284 31.05 9.69 14.38
N ALA A 285 32.29 10.13 14.66
CA ALA A 285 33.32 9.26 15.23
C ALA A 285 32.98 8.77 16.65
N ALA A 286 32.22 9.55 17.42
CA ALA A 286 31.79 9.18 18.77
C ALA A 286 30.52 8.31 18.81
N LEU A 287 29.61 8.43 17.85
CA LEU A 287 28.28 7.78 17.88
C LEU A 287 28.15 6.53 16.98
N GLY A 288 29.12 6.25 16.12
CA GLY A 288 29.08 5.12 15.17
C GLY A 288 27.81 5.10 14.30
N ASP A 289 27.45 3.95 13.73
CA ASP A 289 26.23 3.77 12.92
C ASP A 289 24.95 3.62 13.79
N SER A 290 24.90 4.30 14.93
CA SER A 290 23.72 4.25 15.79
C SER A 290 22.50 4.93 15.12
N PRO A 291 21.27 4.54 15.48
CA PRO A 291 20.04 5.16 14.98
C PRO A 291 20.00 6.69 15.17
N ALA A 292 20.68 7.19 16.22
CA ALA A 292 20.82 8.62 16.48
C ALA A 292 21.64 9.33 15.40
N ALA A 293 22.74 8.72 14.93
CA ALA A 293 23.56 9.27 13.87
C ALA A 293 22.79 9.34 12.53
N LEU A 294 22.01 8.30 12.22
CA LEU A 294 21.16 8.26 11.02
C LEU A 294 20.03 9.29 11.05
N SER A 295 19.45 9.54 12.24
CA SER A 295 18.42 10.58 12.40
C SER A 295 18.98 12.00 12.20
N LEU A 296 20.24 12.22 12.60
CA LEU A 296 20.92 13.50 12.45
C LEU A 296 21.32 13.74 10.98
N ASP A 297 21.80 12.70 10.27
CA ASP A 297 22.10 12.77 8.84
C ASP A 297 20.84 13.08 8.00
N ALA A 298 19.72 12.44 8.32
CA ALA A 298 18.44 12.72 7.66
C ALA A 298 17.97 14.16 7.92
N TYR A 299 18.14 14.68 9.14
CA TYR A 299 17.77 16.05 9.50
C TYR A 299 18.65 17.10 8.80
N ILE A 300 19.97 16.87 8.73
CA ILE A 300 20.89 17.77 8.01
C ILE A 300 20.58 17.78 6.51
N GLY A 301 20.35 16.61 5.90
CA GLY A 301 19.96 16.51 4.49
C GLY A 301 18.64 17.23 4.20
N TYR A 302 17.67 17.12 5.11
CA TYR A 302 16.42 17.87 5.04
C TYR A 302 16.66 19.38 5.07
N CYS A 303 17.44 19.91 6.03
CA CYS A 303 17.70 21.36 6.10
C CYS A 303 18.46 21.88 4.86
N GLN A 304 19.46 21.15 4.34
CA GLN A 304 20.18 21.55 3.12
C GLN A 304 19.26 21.64 1.90
N SER A 305 18.34 20.68 1.74
CA SER A 305 17.36 20.69 0.65
C SER A 305 16.32 21.81 0.78
N ALA A 306 15.92 22.15 2.01
CA ALA A 306 14.96 23.21 2.28
C ALA A 306 15.50 24.61 1.94
N PHE A 307 16.81 24.87 2.12
CA PHE A 307 17.43 26.15 1.78
C PHE A 307 17.74 26.31 0.29
N ALA A 308 17.98 25.22 -0.45
CA ALA A 308 18.21 25.28 -1.90
C ALA A 308 16.96 25.75 -2.67
N HIS A 309 15.76 25.51 -2.15
CA HIS A 309 14.50 25.96 -2.75
C HIS A 309 14.10 27.40 -2.41
N SER A 310 14.70 28.04 -1.41
CA SER A 310 14.42 29.45 -1.07
C SER A 310 15.24 30.48 -1.88
N ALA A 311 16.13 30.05 -2.76
CA ALA A 311 17.12 30.91 -3.43
C ALA A 311 16.90 31.09 -4.96
N GLN A 312 15.69 30.86 -5.49
CA GLN A 312 15.36 31.26 -6.86
C GLN A 312 14.73 32.67 -6.88
N PRO A 313 15.25 33.64 -7.65
CA PRO A 313 14.68 34.97 -7.73
C PRO A 313 13.39 34.96 -8.56
N THR A 314 12.34 35.57 -8.00
CA THR A 314 11.12 35.95 -8.70
C THR A 314 11.40 37.15 -9.61
N GLU A 315 11.27 37.01 -10.93
CA GLU A 315 11.23 38.16 -11.84
C GLU A 315 9.93 38.95 -11.61
N SER A 316 10.07 40.12 -10.99
CA SER A 316 8.99 41.09 -10.79
C SER A 316 9.00 42.13 -11.91
N SER A 317 7.82 42.28 -12.51
CA SER A 317 7.31 43.43 -13.26
C SER A 317 7.95 44.79 -12.98
N GLN A 318 8.35 45.50 -14.03
CA GLN A 318 8.50 46.96 -14.02
C GLN A 318 7.54 47.63 -15.00
N SER A 319 6.97 48.73 -14.51
CA SER A 319 5.92 49.57 -15.06
C SER A 319 6.39 50.59 -16.11
N VAL A 320 5.51 50.84 -17.07
CA VAL A 320 5.12 52.16 -17.64
C VAL A 320 6.24 53.17 -17.94
N GLY A 321 6.49 53.38 -19.22
CA GLY A 321 7.14 54.56 -19.79
C GLY A 321 6.45 54.99 -21.08
N SER A 322 5.72 56.11 -21.01
CA SER A 322 5.11 56.83 -22.13
C SER A 322 6.15 57.39 -23.09
N GLN A 323 5.97 57.22 -24.41
CA GLN A 323 6.35 58.24 -25.40
C GLN A 323 5.60 58.05 -26.73
N ARG A 324 4.91 59.12 -27.13
CA ARG A 324 4.39 59.38 -28.49
C ARG A 324 5.56 59.55 -29.47
N ALA A 325 5.42 59.09 -30.72
CA ALA A 325 5.47 59.93 -31.93
C ALA A 325 5.53 59.08 -33.22
N ARG A 326 4.60 59.41 -34.14
CA ARG A 326 4.55 59.17 -35.59
C ARG A 326 4.35 57.75 -36.10
#